data_AF-A0A7S2VMS6-F1
#
_entry.id   AF-A0A7S2VMS6-F1
#
_cell.length_a   1.000
_cell.length_b   1.000
_cell.length_c   1.000
_cell.angle_alpha   90.00
_cell.angle_beta   90.00
_cell.angle_gamma   90.00
#
_symmetry.space_group_name_H-M   'P 1'
#
loop_
_entity.id
_entity.type
_entity.pdbx_description
1 polymer ?
#
loop_
_entity_poly.entity_id
_entity_poly.type
_entity_poly.pdbx_seq_one_letter_code
_entity_poly.pdbx_strand_id
1 'polypeptide(L)'
;VGAICLDTRPALIMIEAYRHAHFMCKRQYSRASALFVNGMPAKDFLASGYDDNYDSRFPYVDIHLYFIFFEVLKNALMTSIRRAGPGNEPPPIHASMISGTSLMTENERTVKITDNGEGITRENVRKVWSYFHSTVREQAVQPPSSGGPLEG
;
A
#
# COMPACT_ATOMS: atom_id res chain seq x y z
N VAL A 1 -25.86 -3.71 -7.76
CA VAL A 1 -26.74 -3.06 -8.76
C VAL A 1 -25.96 -1.93 -9.40
N GLY A 2 -25.75 -1.96 -10.72
CA GLY A 2 -24.75 -1.08 -11.35
C GLY A 2 -23.34 -1.35 -10.80
N ALA A 3 -22.54 -0.30 -10.58
CA ALA A 3 -21.18 -0.41 -10.04
C ALA A 3 -21.13 -0.74 -8.53
N ILE A 4 -22.27 -0.76 -7.83
CA ILE A 4 -22.34 -1.06 -6.40
C ILE A 4 -22.44 -2.57 -6.20
N CYS A 5 -21.47 -3.14 -5.48
CA CYS A 5 -21.53 -4.46 -4.89
C CYS A 5 -22.23 -4.37 -3.54
N LEU A 6 -23.21 -5.25 -3.27
CA LEU A 6 -23.93 -5.27 -1.98
C LEU A 6 -23.19 -6.02 -0.89
N ASP A 7 -22.19 -6.80 -1.27
CA ASP A 7 -21.40 -7.67 -0.40
C ASP A 7 -19.90 -7.41 -0.63
N THR A 8 -19.49 -6.13 -0.58
CA THR A 8 -18.08 -5.78 -0.77
C THR A 8 -17.24 -6.37 0.35
N ARG A 9 -16.18 -7.08 -0.05
CA ARG A 9 -15.19 -7.71 0.83
C ARG A 9 -13.89 -6.89 0.79
N PRO A 10 -13.75 -5.85 1.63
CA PRO A 10 -12.66 -4.87 1.50
C PRO A 10 -11.26 -5.49 1.68
N ALA A 11 -11.13 -6.53 2.50
CA ALA A 11 -9.85 -7.19 2.73
C ALA A 11 -9.34 -7.89 1.45
N LEU A 12 -10.22 -8.54 0.68
CA LEU A 12 -9.84 -9.14 -0.60
C LEU A 12 -9.36 -8.09 -1.59
N ILE A 13 -10.10 -6.98 -1.71
CA ILE A 13 -9.76 -5.89 -2.62
C ILE A 13 -8.40 -5.29 -2.24
N MET A 14 -8.16 -5.08 -0.95
CA MET A 14 -6.88 -4.57 -0.45
C MET A 14 -5.73 -5.55 -0.74
N ILE A 15 -5.93 -6.86 -0.53
CA ILE A 15 -4.91 -7.87 -0.78
C ILE A 15 -4.62 -7.97 -2.29
N GLU A 16 -5.62 -7.84 -3.15
CA GLU A 16 -5.42 -7.82 -4.60
C GLU A 16 -4.66 -6.56 -5.04
N ALA A 17 -5.06 -5.39 -4.54
CA ALA A 17 -4.33 -4.14 -4.77
C ALA A 17 -2.88 -4.22 -4.29
N TYR A 18 -2.64 -4.85 -3.13
CA TYR A 18 -1.30 -5.12 -2.62
C TYR A 18 -0.50 -6.02 -3.56
N ARG A 19 -1.07 -7.11 -4.07
CA ARG A 19 -0.38 -8.02 -5.01
C ARG A 19 0.11 -7.27 -6.24
N HIS A 20 -0.71 -6.39 -6.80
CA HIS A 20 -0.34 -5.57 -7.95
C HIS A 20 0.77 -4.56 -7.61
N ALA A 21 0.61 -3.79 -6.53
CA ALA A 21 1.62 -2.82 -6.10
C ALA A 21 2.96 -3.51 -5.73
N HIS A 22 2.89 -4.63 -5.01
CA HIS A 22 4.04 -5.45 -4.64
C HIS A 22 4.75 -6.01 -5.88
N PHE A 23 4.01 -6.49 -6.90
CA PHE A 23 4.61 -6.94 -8.16
C PHE A 23 5.37 -5.81 -8.86
N MET A 24 4.80 -4.59 -8.91
CA MET A 24 5.47 -3.42 -9.49
C MET A 24 6.76 -3.07 -8.74
N CYS A 25 6.71 -3.04 -7.40
CA CYS A 25 7.88 -2.78 -6.57
C CYS A 25 8.96 -3.86 -6.72
N LYS A 26 8.59 -5.15 -6.72
CA LYS A 26 9.54 -6.25 -6.96
C LYS A 26 10.17 -6.16 -8.34
N ARG A 27 9.41 -5.81 -9.39
CA ARG A 27 9.96 -5.65 -10.74
C ARG A 27 10.97 -4.51 -10.81
N GLN A 28 10.70 -3.39 -10.15
CA GLN A 28 11.55 -2.20 -10.23
C GLN A 28 12.76 -2.23 -9.27
N TYR A 29 12.59 -2.78 -8.06
CA TYR A 29 13.59 -2.73 -7.00
C TYR A 29 14.13 -4.10 -6.59
N SER A 30 13.63 -5.19 -7.19
CA SER A 30 13.94 -6.59 -6.81
C SER A 30 13.61 -6.94 -5.36
N ARG A 31 12.81 -6.11 -4.67
CA ARG A 31 12.41 -6.26 -3.27
C ARG A 31 11.10 -5.52 -3.00
N ALA A 32 10.36 -5.97 -2.00
CA ALA A 32 9.12 -5.34 -1.54
C ALA A 32 8.74 -5.89 -0.16
N SER A 33 8.07 -5.08 0.66
CA SER A 33 7.62 -5.48 2.00
C SER A 33 6.52 -6.54 1.95
N ALA A 34 6.55 -7.46 2.92
CA ALA A 34 5.41 -8.32 3.21
C ALA A 34 4.22 -7.52 3.77
N LEU A 35 2.99 -7.98 3.51
CA LEU A 35 1.76 -7.44 4.12
C LEU A 35 1.25 -8.39 5.20
N PHE A 36 0.94 -7.82 6.36
CA PHE A 36 0.22 -8.48 7.44
C PHE A 36 -1.17 -7.85 7.59
N VAL A 37 -2.22 -8.65 7.63
CA VAL A 37 -3.60 -8.23 7.86
C VAL A 37 -4.07 -8.80 9.19
N ASN A 38 -4.51 -7.94 10.12
CA ASN A 38 -4.92 -8.32 11.48
C ASN A 38 -3.87 -9.20 12.20
N GLY A 39 -2.59 -8.93 11.97
CA GLY A 39 -1.47 -9.65 12.60
C GLY A 39 -1.02 -10.93 11.88
N MET A 40 -1.70 -11.35 10.81
CA MET A 40 -1.35 -12.54 10.04
C MET A 40 -0.79 -12.17 8.66
N PRO A 41 0.17 -12.93 8.09
CA PRO A 41 0.58 -12.73 6.69
C PRO A 41 -0.62 -12.77 5.75
N ALA A 42 -0.66 -11.90 4.73
CA ALA A 42 -1.83 -11.77 3.84
C ALA A 42 -2.29 -13.09 3.20
N LYS A 43 -1.34 -13.98 2.86
CA LYS A 43 -1.65 -15.33 2.35
C LYS A 43 -2.40 -16.20 3.36
N ASP A 44 -2.05 -16.11 4.64
CA ASP A 44 -2.63 -16.90 5.72
C ASP A 44 -3.97 -16.30 6.14
N PHE A 45 -4.09 -14.97 6.07
CA PHE A 45 -5.36 -14.27 6.24
C PHE A 45 -6.40 -14.68 5.20
N LEU A 46 -6.02 -14.85 3.93
CA LEU A 46 -6.94 -15.38 2.89
C LEU A 46 -7.38 -16.81 3.19
N ALA A 47 -6.48 -17.64 3.73
CA ALA A 47 -6.76 -19.03 4.06
C ALA A 47 -7.56 -19.22 5.35
N SER A 48 -7.59 -18.21 6.24
CA SER A 48 -8.25 -18.31 7.55
C SER A 48 -9.78 -18.27 7.51
N GLY A 49 -10.36 -17.94 6.36
CA GLY A 49 -11.81 -17.74 6.24
C GLY A 49 -12.30 -16.49 6.97
N TYR A 50 -11.44 -15.55 7.39
CA TYR A 50 -11.85 -14.27 8.02
C TYR A 50 -12.87 -13.51 7.15
N ASP A 51 -12.77 -13.69 5.84
CA ASP A 51 -13.66 -13.11 4.86
C ASP A 51 -15.12 -13.60 5.00
N ASP A 52 -15.37 -14.66 5.76
CA ASP A 52 -16.72 -15.15 6.10
C ASP A 52 -17.37 -14.38 7.26
N ASN A 53 -16.65 -13.44 7.88
CA ASN A 53 -17.22 -12.53 8.84
C ASN A 53 -18.09 -11.47 8.15
N TYR A 54 -19.41 -11.61 8.26
CA TYR A 54 -20.40 -10.67 7.73
C TYR A 54 -20.25 -9.24 8.28
N ASP A 55 -19.75 -9.06 9.51
CA ASP A 55 -19.53 -7.73 10.09
C ASP A 55 -18.43 -6.95 9.38
N SER A 56 -17.60 -7.62 8.56
CA SER A 56 -16.56 -6.97 7.76
C SER A 56 -17.03 -6.55 6.37
N ARG A 57 -18.23 -6.98 5.95
CA ARG A 57 -18.80 -6.75 4.62
C ARG A 57 -19.77 -5.57 4.65
N PHE A 58 -19.88 -4.86 3.53
CA PHE A 58 -20.82 -3.74 3.39
C PHE A 58 -21.07 -3.41 1.92
N PRO A 59 -22.20 -2.76 1.56
CA PRO A 59 -22.41 -2.29 0.20
C PRO A 59 -21.44 -1.16 -0.20
N TYR A 60 -20.71 -1.31 -1.29
CA TYR A 60 -19.80 -0.27 -1.80
C TYR A 60 -19.47 -0.43 -3.30
N VAL A 61 -18.70 0.50 -3.85
CA VAL A 61 -18.17 0.44 -5.22
C VAL A 61 -16.73 -0.11 -5.16
N ASP A 62 -16.55 -1.38 -5.53
CA ASP A 62 -15.28 -2.11 -5.34
C ASP A 62 -14.08 -1.42 -6.00
N ILE A 63 -14.28 -0.85 -7.20
CA ILE A 63 -13.20 -0.17 -7.94
C ILE A 63 -12.67 1.08 -7.21
N HIS A 64 -13.51 1.77 -6.43
CA HIS A 64 -13.05 2.90 -5.62
C HIS A 64 -12.08 2.43 -4.53
N LEU A 65 -12.44 1.36 -3.81
CA LEU A 65 -11.57 0.78 -2.78
C LEU A 65 -10.28 0.26 -3.38
N TYR A 66 -10.35 -0.39 -4.55
CA TYR A 66 -9.15 -0.87 -5.25
C TYR A 66 -8.16 0.27 -5.51
N PHE A 67 -8.61 1.38 -6.09
CA PHE A 67 -7.72 2.52 -6.39
C PHE A 67 -7.18 3.19 -5.12
N ILE A 68 -8.01 3.36 -4.08
CA ILE A 68 -7.58 3.92 -2.80
C ILE A 68 -6.49 3.02 -2.18
N PHE A 69 -6.75 1.73 -2.06
CA PHE A 69 -5.78 0.79 -1.48
C PHE A 69 -4.53 0.71 -2.33
N PHE A 70 -4.64 0.61 -3.66
CA PHE A 70 -3.50 0.53 -4.55
C PHE A 70 -2.56 1.72 -4.38
N GLU A 71 -3.08 2.95 -4.37
CA GLU A 71 -2.25 4.15 -4.22
C GLU A 71 -1.63 4.28 -2.83
N VAL A 72 -2.39 3.98 -1.77
CA VAL A 72 -1.87 4.01 -0.40
C VAL A 72 -0.79 2.94 -0.20
N LEU A 73 -1.02 1.72 -0.68
CA LEU A 73 -0.08 0.60 -0.57
C LEU A 73 1.19 0.83 -1.40
N LYS A 74 1.07 1.40 -2.61
CA LYS A 74 2.24 1.81 -3.40
C LYS A 74 3.11 2.77 -2.60
N ASN A 75 2.51 3.77 -1.96
CA ASN A 75 3.26 4.75 -1.16
C ASN A 75 3.95 4.08 0.05
N ALA A 76 3.23 3.23 0.79
CA ALA A 76 3.76 2.47 1.92
C ALA A 76 4.91 1.52 1.54
N LEU A 77 4.79 0.82 0.40
CA LEU A 77 5.85 -0.05 -0.12
C LEU A 77 7.09 0.76 -0.49
N MET A 78 6.90 1.89 -1.15
CA MET A 78 7.99 2.76 -1.57
C MET A 78 8.75 3.36 -0.38
N THR A 79 8.06 3.86 0.64
CA THR A 79 8.70 4.40 1.85
C THR A 79 9.43 3.32 2.64
N SER A 80 8.87 2.12 2.72
CA SER A 80 9.51 0.98 3.38
C SER A 80 10.79 0.53 2.67
N ILE A 81 10.78 0.44 1.34
CA ILE A 81 11.98 0.13 0.54
C ILE A 81 13.07 1.19 0.74
N ARG A 82 12.70 2.47 0.68
CA ARG A 82 13.65 3.58 0.91
C ARG A 82 14.27 3.52 2.30
N ARG A 83 13.45 3.28 3.32
CA ARG A 83 13.88 3.19 4.72
C ARG A 83 14.90 2.07 4.95
N ALA A 84 14.72 0.92 4.32
CA ALA A 84 15.63 -0.21 4.48
C ALA A 84 17.02 0.08 3.88
N GLY A 85 17.08 0.89 2.83
CA GLY A 85 18.31 1.16 2.10
C GLY A 85 18.75 -0.02 1.21
N PRO A 86 19.87 0.12 0.49
CA PRO A 86 20.38 -0.90 -0.42
C PRO A 86 20.72 -2.21 0.30
N GLY A 87 20.53 -3.35 -0.34
CA GLY A 87 20.86 -4.66 0.26
C GLY A 87 19.83 -5.21 1.27
N ASN A 88 19.21 -4.36 2.09
CA ASN A 88 18.35 -4.80 3.19
C ASN A 88 16.90 -5.15 2.81
N GLU A 89 16.28 -6.02 3.60
CA GLU A 89 14.86 -6.36 3.45
C GLU A 89 13.96 -5.22 3.98
N PRO A 90 12.97 -4.75 3.20
CA PRO A 90 12.02 -3.74 3.65
C PRO A 90 11.16 -4.21 4.83
N PRO A 91 10.97 -3.38 5.88
CA PRO A 91 10.10 -3.76 6.99
C PRO A 91 8.64 -3.99 6.53
N PRO A 92 7.89 -4.87 7.21
CA PRO A 92 6.54 -5.23 6.81
C PRO A 92 5.56 -4.06 6.91
N ILE A 93 4.50 -4.15 6.11
CA ILE A 93 3.34 -3.27 6.18
C ILE A 93 2.24 -4.01 6.95
N HIS A 94 1.54 -3.29 7.82
CA HIS A 94 0.44 -3.81 8.62
C HIS A 94 -0.87 -3.16 8.20
N ALA A 95 -1.89 -3.96 7.94
CA ALA A 95 -3.26 -3.52 7.76
C ALA A 95 -4.14 -4.05 8.90
N SER A 96 -5.04 -3.21 9.40
CA SER A 96 -6.06 -3.58 10.38
C SER A 96 -7.44 -3.33 9.79
N MET A 97 -8.24 -4.39 9.70
CA MET A 97 -9.65 -4.35 9.32
C MET A 97 -10.47 -4.26 10.60
N ILE A 98 -11.12 -3.12 10.82
CA ILE A 98 -11.81 -2.80 12.08
C ILE A 98 -13.27 -2.48 11.76
N SER A 99 -14.18 -3.20 12.41
CA SER A 99 -15.61 -2.87 12.43
C SER A 99 -15.94 -2.24 13.78
N GLY A 100 -16.78 -1.20 13.78
CA GLY A 100 -17.18 -0.58 15.04
C GLY A 100 -18.05 -1.51 15.87
N THR A 101 -17.80 -1.53 17.18
CA THR A 101 -18.38 -2.50 18.12
C THR A 101 -19.44 -1.89 19.05
N SER A 102 -19.67 -0.58 18.97
CA SER A 102 -20.67 0.12 19.79
C SER A 102 -21.87 0.52 18.94
N LEU A 103 -23.02 0.76 19.57
CA LEU A 103 -24.24 1.22 18.87
C LEU A 103 -24.01 2.53 18.07
N MET A 104 -23.08 3.39 18.49
CA MET A 104 -22.77 4.63 17.77
C MET A 104 -21.84 4.40 16.57
N THR A 105 -21.10 3.28 16.54
CA THR A 105 -20.05 2.99 15.55
C THR A 105 -20.31 1.71 14.76
N GLU A 106 -21.45 1.05 14.96
CA GLU A 106 -21.78 -0.25 14.33
C GLU A 106 -21.79 -0.19 12.79
N ASN A 107 -22.03 0.99 12.21
CA ASN A 107 -22.00 1.25 10.78
C ASN A 107 -20.63 1.72 10.27
N GLU A 108 -19.64 1.88 11.15
CA GLU A 108 -18.29 2.29 10.78
C GLU A 108 -17.47 1.07 10.36
N ARG A 109 -16.72 1.26 9.25
CA ARG A 109 -15.76 0.29 8.73
C ARG A 109 -14.45 1.04 8.52
N THR A 110 -13.44 0.69 9.30
CA THR A 110 -12.13 1.35 9.29
C THR A 110 -11.08 0.40 8.76
N VAL A 111 -10.30 0.87 7.78
CA VAL A 111 -9.09 0.19 7.30
C VAL A 111 -7.89 1.05 7.67
N LYS A 112 -7.04 0.55 8.56
CA LYS A 112 -5.81 1.22 8.96
C LYS A 112 -4.63 0.55 8.28
N ILE A 113 -3.88 1.27 7.45
CA ILE A 113 -2.61 0.80 6.87
C ILE A 113 -1.47 1.51 7.60
N THR A 114 -0.45 0.76 7.99
CA THR A 114 0.70 1.24 8.76
C THR A 114 1.97 0.69 8.13
N ASP A 115 2.87 1.59 7.72
CA ASP A 115 4.23 1.26 7.31
C ASP A 115 5.27 1.72 8.33
N ASN A 116 6.44 1.07 8.30
CA ASN A 116 7.62 1.47 9.05
C ASN A 116 8.65 2.14 8.13
N GLY A 117 8.19 2.99 7.20
CA GLY A 117 9.02 3.71 6.25
C GLY A 117 9.70 4.95 6.85
N GLU A 118 10.08 5.88 5.99
CA GLU A 118 10.76 7.14 6.39
C GLU A 118 9.82 8.15 7.07
N GLY A 119 8.50 7.92 6.98
CA GLY A 119 7.48 8.86 7.46
C GLY A 119 7.34 10.10 6.56
N ILE A 120 6.47 11.02 6.98
CA ILE A 120 6.22 12.29 6.29
C ILE A 120 6.69 13.42 7.20
N THR A 121 7.54 14.31 6.68
CA THR A 121 7.99 15.49 7.42
C THR A 121 6.82 16.44 7.70
N ARG A 122 6.85 17.15 8.84
CA ARG A 122 5.78 18.10 9.22
C ARG A 122 5.50 19.16 8.15
N GLU A 123 6.52 19.57 7.40
CA GLU A 123 6.36 20.49 6.28
C GLU A 123 5.55 19.87 5.14
N ASN A 124 5.82 18.61 4.80
CA ASN A 124 5.20 17.92 3.68
C ASN A 124 3.78 17.42 4.00
N VAL A 125 3.42 17.19 5.27
CA VAL A 125 2.07 16.73 5.67
C VAL A 125 0.95 17.61 5.10
N ARG A 126 1.15 18.93 4.99
CA ARG A 126 0.16 19.82 4.39
C ARG A 126 0.13 19.76 2.86
N LYS A 127 1.25 19.37 2.25
CA LYS A 127 1.46 19.38 0.80
C LYS A 127 1.09 18.05 0.13
N VAL A 128 1.03 16.93 0.87
CA VAL A 128 0.74 15.60 0.27
C VAL A 128 -0.62 15.51 -0.44
N TRP A 129 -1.55 16.41 -0.13
CA TRP A 129 -2.86 16.50 -0.78
C TRP A 129 -2.88 17.42 -2.01
N SER A 130 -1.76 18.10 -2.31
CA SER A 130 -1.66 19.00 -3.46
C SER A 130 -1.35 18.20 -4.72
N TYR A 131 -2.19 18.33 -5.76
CA TYR A 131 -2.08 17.56 -7.00
C TYR A 131 -0.68 17.55 -7.65
N PHE A 132 0.05 18.66 -7.61
CA PHE A 132 1.37 18.80 -8.24
C PHE A 132 2.55 18.62 -7.27
N HIS A 133 2.32 18.22 -6.02
CA HIS A 133 3.38 18.01 -5.05
C HIS A 133 3.75 16.51 -4.96
N SER A 134 5.01 16.19 -5.24
CA SER A 134 5.56 14.84 -5.05
C SER A 134 6.92 14.92 -4.36
N THR A 135 7.17 13.99 -3.43
CA THR A 135 8.46 13.84 -2.75
C THR A 135 9.42 12.92 -3.50
N VAL A 136 8.95 12.28 -4.59
CA VAL A 136 9.81 11.52 -5.49
C VAL A 136 10.63 12.54 -6.27
N ARG A 137 11.93 12.62 -5.97
CA ARG A 137 12.89 13.26 -6.87
C ARG A 137 13.01 12.36 -8.08
N GLU A 138 12.64 12.86 -9.24
CA GLU A 138 12.94 12.21 -10.51
C GLU A 138 14.44 11.92 -10.51
N GLN A 139 14.83 10.65 -10.56
CA GLN A 139 16.24 10.31 -10.70
C GLN A 139 16.65 10.89 -12.05
N ALA A 140 17.38 12.01 -12.02
CA ALA A 140 18.04 12.53 -13.20
C ALA A 140 18.80 11.36 -13.80
N VAL A 141 18.37 10.92 -15.00
CA VAL A 141 19.09 9.94 -15.78
C VAL A 141 20.51 10.50 -15.92
N GLN A 142 21.46 9.93 -15.18
CA GLN A 142 22.86 10.26 -15.33
C GLN A 142 23.19 9.91 -16.78
N PRO A 143 23.59 10.88 -17.63
CA PRO A 143 24.06 10.53 -18.96
C PRO A 143 25.21 9.54 -18.82
N PRO A 144 25.34 8.55 -19.72
CA PRO A 144 26.44 7.59 -19.65
C PRO A 144 27.76 8.37 -19.58
N SER A 145 28.59 8.04 -18.59
CA SER A 145 29.92 8.61 -18.43
C SER A 145 30.65 8.49 -19.76
N SER A 146 30.82 9.61 -20.47
CA SER A 146 31.62 9.68 -21.69
C SER A 146 33.02 9.20 -21.33
N GLY A 147 33.41 8.05 -21.89
CA GLY A 147 34.75 7.51 -21.74
C GLY A 147 35.77 8.58 -22.11
N GLY A 148 36.78 8.74 -21.25
CA GLY A 148 37.88 9.65 -21.47
C GLY A 148 38.66 9.29 -22.75
N PRO A 149 39.44 10.24 -23.31
CA PRO A 149 40.18 10.02 -24.54
C PRO A 149 41.22 8.92 -24.35
N LEU A 150 41.26 7.96 -25.27
CA LEU A 150 42.42 7.10 -25.44
C LEU A 150 43.52 7.96 -26.10
N GLU A 151 44.55 8.31 -25.33
CA GLU A 151 45.81 8.80 -25.90
C GLU A 151 46.48 7.66 -26.66
N GLY A 152 46.83 7.93 -27.92
CA GLY A 152 47.59 7.08 -28.83
C GLY A 152 48.12 7.91 -29.99
#